data_AF-A0A957TBE5-F1
#
_entry.id   AF-A0A957TBE5-F1
#
_cell.length_a   1.000
_cell.length_b   1.000
_cell.length_c   1.000
_cell.angle_alpha   90.00
_cell.angle_beta   90.00
_cell.angle_gamma   90.00
#
_symmetry.space_group_name_H-M   'P 1'
#
loop_
_entity.id
_entity.type
_entity.pdbx_description
1 polymer ?
#
loop_
_entity_poly.entity_id
_entity_poly.type
_entity_poly.pdbx_seq_one_letter_code
_entity_poly.pdbx_strand_id
1 'polypeptide(L)'
;VGILNLAKSELDRGDIPEALVHYGKLIKKGKHLEEVIGHLSESLYRYPVEVSIWQALGDAYMRANRLKEALDAYNKAEELIR
;
A
#
# COMPACT_ATOMS: atom_id res chain seq x y z
N VAL A 1 -17.27 -2.34 11.31
CA VAL A 1 -15.82 -2.03 11.23
C VAL A 1 -15.58 -1.24 9.96
N GLY A 2 -14.85 -0.12 10.02
CA GLY A 2 -14.56 0.69 8.83
C GLY A 2 -13.59 -0.02 7.88
N ILE A 3 -13.70 0.24 6.57
CA ILE A 3 -12.88 -0.42 5.53
C ILE A 3 -11.38 -0.31 5.81
N LEU A 4 -10.90 0.82 6.37
CA LEU A 4 -9.50 0.98 6.74
C LEU A 4 -9.04 -0.01 7.81
N ASN A 5 -9.83 -0.18 8.88
CA ASN A 5 -9.47 -1.10 9.97
C ASN A 5 -9.57 -2.57 9.52
N LEU A 6 -10.47 -2.87 8.59
CA LEU A 6 -10.55 -4.19 7.95
C LEU A 6 -9.27 -4.47 7.16
N ALA A 7 -8.88 -3.56 6.26
CA ALA A 7 -7.66 -3.68 5.46
C ALA A 7 -6.40 -3.83 6.33
N LYS A 8 -6.31 -3.05 7.42
CA LYS A 8 -5.21 -3.17 8.39
C LYS A 8 -5.15 -4.56 9.00
N SER A 9 -6.29 -5.04 9.51
CA SER A 9 -6.37 -6.35 10.15
C SER A 9 -6.07 -7.50 9.21
N GLU A 10 -6.46 -7.41 7.94
CA GLU A 10 -6.15 -8.39 6.88
C GLU A 10 -4.65 -8.39 6.55
N LEU A 11 -4.03 -7.22 6.43
CA LEU A 11 -2.59 -7.17 6.16
C LEU A 11 -1.76 -7.65 7.35
N ASP A 12 -2.18 -7.32 8.57
CA ASP A 12 -1.52 -7.74 9.81
C ASP A 12 -1.51 -9.24 10.03
N ARG A 13 -2.54 -9.95 9.54
CA ARG A 13 -2.64 -11.41 9.59
C ARG A 13 -2.01 -12.11 8.36
N GLY A 14 -1.51 -11.35 7.39
CA GLY A 14 -0.86 -11.86 6.18
C GLY A 14 -1.80 -12.12 4.99
N ASP A 15 -3.07 -11.74 5.09
CA ASP A 15 -4.05 -11.80 3.98
C ASP A 15 -3.82 -10.60 3.04
N ILE A 16 -2.66 -10.57 2.39
CA ILE A 16 -2.18 -9.44 1.57
C ILE A 16 -3.15 -9.13 0.41
N PRO A 17 -3.62 -10.11 -0.39
CA PRO A 17 -4.49 -9.81 -1.54
C PRO A 17 -5.79 -9.12 -1.12
N GLU A 18 -6.47 -9.63 -0.08
CA GLU A 18 -7.70 -9.07 0.47
C GLU A 18 -7.48 -7.67 1.03
N ALA A 19 -6.40 -7.46 1.77
CA ALA A 19 -6.04 -6.14 2.28
C ALA A 19 -5.87 -5.12 1.15
N LEU A 20 -5.15 -5.50 0.08
CA LEU A 20 -4.90 -4.63 -1.07
C LEU A 20 -6.17 -4.32 -1.87
N VAL A 21 -7.15 -5.23 -1.91
CA VAL A 21 -8.49 -4.94 -2.47
C VAL A 21 -9.17 -3.80 -1.68
N HIS A 22 -9.08 -3.81 -0.35
CA HIS A 22 -9.65 -2.76 0.48
C HIS A 22 -8.85 -1.46 0.43
N TYR A 23 -7.52 -1.52 0.45
CA TYR A 23 -6.66 -0.36 0.26
C TYR A 23 -6.88 0.31 -1.09
N GLY A 24 -6.95 -0.47 -2.18
CA GLY A 24 -7.21 0.06 -3.52
C GLY A 24 -8.52 0.85 -3.59
N LYS A 25 -9.58 0.42 -2.88
CA LYS A 25 -10.84 1.17 -2.78
C LYS A 25 -10.67 2.52 -2.06
N LEU A 26 -9.86 2.56 -1.00
CA LEU A 26 -9.58 3.78 -0.24
C LEU A 26 -8.71 4.76 -1.05
N ILE A 27 -7.64 4.25 -1.65
CA ILE A 27 -6.73 4.98 -2.54
C ILE A 27 -7.52 5.59 -3.70
N LYS A 28 -8.29 4.78 -4.45
CA LYS A 28 -9.10 5.29 -5.57
C LYS A 28 -10.02 6.45 -5.14
N LYS A 29 -10.63 6.34 -3.96
CA LYS A 29 -11.51 7.37 -3.40
C LYS A 29 -10.79 8.55 -2.75
N GLY A 30 -9.47 8.51 -2.61
CA GLY A 30 -8.69 9.55 -1.93
C GLY A 30 -8.98 9.63 -0.44
N LYS A 31 -9.39 8.52 0.20
CA LYS A 31 -9.78 8.48 1.62
C LYS A 31 -8.66 7.90 2.46
N HIS A 32 -8.40 8.53 3.62
CA HIS A 32 -7.44 8.05 4.61
C HIS A 32 -6.02 7.83 4.06
N LEU A 33 -5.59 8.64 3.09
CA LEU A 33 -4.37 8.37 2.32
C LEU A 33 -3.13 8.26 3.21
N GLU A 34 -2.98 9.17 4.19
CA GLU A 34 -1.83 9.12 5.11
C GLU A 34 -1.86 7.87 6.00
N GLU A 35 -3.03 7.43 6.48
CA GLU A 35 -3.13 6.19 7.25
C GLU A 35 -2.87 4.94 6.40
N VAL A 36 -3.25 4.96 5.13
CA VAL A 36 -2.95 3.88 4.17
C VAL A 36 -1.46 3.83 3.88
N ILE A 37 -0.85 4.96 3.54
CA ILE A 37 0.58 5.10 3.28
C ILE A 37 1.39 4.61 4.47
N GLY A 38 1.04 5.07 5.69
CA GLY A 38 1.73 4.68 6.90
C GLY A 38 1.70 3.17 7.13
N HIS A 39 0.52 2.55 7.00
CA HIS A 39 0.40 1.11 7.24
C HIS A 39 1.06 0.25 6.16
N LEU A 40 0.94 0.63 4.88
CA LEU A 40 1.65 -0.06 3.79
C LEU A 40 3.16 0.05 3.98
N SER A 41 3.66 1.24 4.33
CA SER A 41 5.10 1.45 4.59
C SER A 41 5.61 0.62 5.77
N GLU A 42 4.86 0.55 6.86
CA GLU A 42 5.22 -0.27 8.03
C GLU A 42 5.20 -1.78 7.68
N SER A 43 4.23 -2.22 6.88
CA SER A 43 4.11 -3.63 6.48
C SER A 43 5.33 -4.14 5.70
N LEU A 44 6.05 -3.26 5.01
CA LEU A 44 7.28 -3.60 4.29
C LEU A 44 8.43 -4.03 5.20
N TYR A 45 8.37 -3.76 6.51
CA TYR A 45 9.32 -4.36 7.46
C TYR A 45 9.14 -5.88 7.56
N ARG A 46 7.89 -6.37 7.47
CA ARG A 46 7.55 -7.80 7.50
C ARG A 46 7.57 -8.42 6.10
N TYR A 47 7.23 -7.64 5.08
CA TYR A 47 7.09 -8.10 3.70
C TYR A 47 7.98 -7.29 2.74
N PRO A 48 9.31 -7.24 2.94
CA PRO A 48 10.18 -6.32 2.19
C PRO A 48 10.27 -6.63 0.68
N VAL A 49 10.01 -7.88 0.31
CA VAL A 49 10.06 -8.37 -1.09
C VAL A 49 8.67 -8.50 -1.73
N GLU A 50 7.61 -8.08 -1.02
CA GLU A 50 6.26 -8.18 -1.55
C GLU A 50 5.97 -7.04 -2.53
N VAL A 51 6.08 -7.37 -3.82
CA VAL A 51 5.92 -6.44 -4.95
C VAL A 51 4.57 -5.73 -4.90
N SER A 52 3.50 -6.46 -4.56
CA SER A 52 2.14 -5.90 -4.58
C SER A 52 1.93 -4.79 -3.53
N ILE A 53 2.64 -4.87 -2.39
CA ILE A 53 2.62 -3.83 -1.35
C ILE A 53 3.38 -2.58 -1.83
N TRP A 54 4.53 -2.75 -2.50
CA TRP A 54 5.27 -1.62 -3.09
C TRP A 54 4.45 -0.90 -4.17
N GLN A 55 3.75 -1.65 -5.03
CA GLN A 55 2.85 -1.07 -6.03
C GLN A 55 1.70 -0.30 -5.38
N ALA A 56 1.01 -0.88 -4.39
CA ALA A 56 -0.07 -0.20 -3.68
C ALA A 56 0.40 1.06 -2.92
N LEU A 57 1.62 1.03 -2.38
CA LEU A 57 2.24 2.19 -1.75
C LEU A 57 2.51 3.31 -2.77
N GLY A 58 3.01 2.96 -3.96
CA GLY A 58 3.17 3.89 -5.08
C GLY A 58 1.83 4.53 -5.49
N ASP A 59 0.77 3.72 -5.62
CA ASP A 59 -0.57 4.21 -5.96
C ASP A 59 -1.11 5.17 -4.90
N ALA A 60 -0.87 4.86 -3.62
CA ALA A 60 -1.27 5.72 -2.51
C ALA A 60 -0.53 7.06 -2.52
N TYR A 61 0.79 7.05 -2.74
CA TYR A 61 1.59 8.27 -2.88
C TYR A 61 1.16 9.10 -4.08
N MET A 62 0.95 8.48 -5.24
CA MET A 62 0.46 9.18 -6.44
C MET A 62 -0.87 9.85 -6.16
N ARG A 63 -1.80 9.15 -5.49
CA ARG A 63 -3.09 9.71 -5.12
C ARG A 63 -2.98 10.88 -4.14
N ALA A 64 -2.00 10.84 -3.24
CA ALA A 64 -1.68 11.92 -2.31
C ALA A 64 -0.88 13.07 -2.95
N ASN A 65 -0.66 13.04 -4.27
CA ASN A 65 0.15 14.00 -5.02
C ASN A 65 1.63 14.05 -4.59
N ARG A 66 2.15 12.93 -4.06
CA ARG A 66 3.53 12.72 -3.60
C ARG A 66 4.32 11.98 -4.69
N LEU A 67 4.52 12.66 -5.82
CA LEU A 67 5.01 12.03 -7.05
C LEU A 67 6.41 11.43 -6.93
N LYS A 68 7.28 12.03 -6.12
CA LYS A 68 8.64 11.53 -5.90
C LYS A 68 8.60 10.20 -5.16
N GLU A 69 7.88 10.12 -4.05
CA GLU A 69 7.75 8.87 -3.28
C GLU A 69 7.00 7.78 -4.05
N ALA A 70 6.04 8.16 -4.91
CA ALA A 70 5.38 7.21 -5.80
C ALA A 70 6.37 6.56 -6.76
N LEU A 71 7.22 7.36 -7.41
CA LEU A 71 8.24 6.87 -8.33
C LEU A 71 9.26 5.98 -7.60
N ASP A 72 9.70 6.38 -6.41
CA ASP A 72 10.63 5.56 -5.61
C ASP A 72 10.03 4.20 -5.25
N ALA A 73 8.74 4.15 -4.88
CA ALA A 73 8.04 2.90 -4.57
C ALA A 73 7.87 2.00 -5.81
N TYR A 74 7.52 2.57 -6.98
CA TYR A 74 7.41 1.81 -8.22
C TYR A 74 8.75 1.27 -8.72
N ASN A 75 9.84 2.06 -8.58
CA ASN A 75 11.19 1.58 -8.90
C ASN A 75 11.57 0.40 -8.01
N LYS A 76 11.23 0.44 -6.72
CA LYS A 76 11.41 -0.71 -5.82
C LYS A 76 10.60 -1.93 -6.23
N ALA A 77 9.35 -1.75 -6.66
CA ALA A 77 8.57 -2.86 -7.20
C ALA A 77 9.21 -3.45 -8.46
N GLU A 78 9.74 -2.62 -9.37
CA GLU A 78 10.42 -3.07 -10.59
C GLU A 78 11.72 -3.82 -10.29
N GLU A 79 12.55 -3.31 -9.36
CA GLU A 79 13.79 -3.96 -8.92
C GLU A 79 13.57 -5.39 -8.42
N LEU A 80 12.42 -5.67 -7.81
CA LEU A 80 12.09 -6.99 -7.23
C LEU A 80 11.59 -8.01 -8.26
N ILE A 81 11.22 -7.59 -9.47
CA ILE A 81 10.71 -8.47 -10.54
C ILE A 81 11.82 -8.82 -11.55
N ARG A 82 12.90 -8.04 -11.58
CA ARG A 82 14.05 -8.24 -12.47
C ARG A 82 14.96 -9.37 -12.00
#